data_AF-A0A0X3VLJ7-F1
#
_entry.id   AF-A0A0X3VLJ7-F1
#
_cell.length_a   1.000
_cell.length_b   1.000
_cell.length_c   1.000
_cell.angle_alpha   90.00
_cell.angle_beta   90.00
_cell.angle_gamma   90.00
#
_symmetry.space_group_name_H-M   'P 1'
#
loop_
_entity.id
_entity.type
_entity.pdbx_description
1 polymer ?
#
loop_
_entity_poly.entity_id
_entity_poly.type
_entity_poly.pdbx_seq_one_letter_code
_entity_poly.pdbx_strand_id
1 'polypeptide(L)'
;MVALKSRSAPVEEAVADSLAAQRWLWNRGATQIYFKYCSTFDSTAKGNVGPVADALMDAAGGAVTLHCAASPPNGRTVYQGHWP
;
A
#
# COMPACT_ATOMS: atom_id res chain seq x y z
N MET A 1 -8.80 -9.74 5.54
CA MET A 1 -8.52 -8.51 4.76
C MET A 1 -9.24 -7.34 5.40
N VAL A 2 -8.70 -6.12 5.29
CA VAL A 2 -9.36 -4.88 5.73
C VAL A 2 -9.52 -3.99 4.50
N ALA A 3 -10.74 -3.53 4.22
CA ALA A 3 -11.02 -2.64 3.11
C ALA A 3 -11.17 -1.20 3.63
N LEU A 4 -10.36 -0.30 3.11
CA LEU A 4 -10.32 1.11 3.52
C LEU A 4 -10.68 2.01 2.34
N LYS A 5 -11.36 3.12 2.61
CA LYS A 5 -11.63 4.19 1.62
C LYS A 5 -10.46 5.18 1.56
N SER A 6 -9.23 4.69 1.55
CA SER A 6 -8.02 5.50 1.77
C SER A 6 -7.37 6.04 0.49
N ARG A 7 -7.89 5.72 -0.72
CA ARG A 7 -7.25 6.13 -1.99
C ARG A 7 -7.11 7.64 -2.13
N SER A 8 -8.18 8.38 -1.84
CA SER A 8 -8.30 9.82 -2.04
C SER A 8 -8.62 10.57 -0.74
N ALA A 9 -8.51 9.88 0.41
CA ALA A 9 -8.62 10.51 1.72
C ALA A 9 -7.42 11.45 1.96
N PRO A 10 -7.51 12.39 2.91
CA PRO A 10 -6.35 13.08 3.45
C PRO A 10 -5.24 12.09 3.81
N VAL A 11 -3.98 12.48 3.56
CA VAL A 11 -2.82 11.59 3.71
C VAL A 11 -2.74 11.05 5.15
N GLU A 12 -2.95 11.93 6.12
CA GLU A 12 -2.89 11.63 7.54
C GLU A 12 -3.96 10.61 7.96
N GLU A 13 -5.17 10.72 7.40
CA GLU A 13 -6.26 9.76 7.62
C GLU A 13 -5.93 8.40 7.00
N ALA A 14 -5.45 8.39 5.76
CA ALA A 14 -5.06 7.16 5.06
C ALA A 14 -3.94 6.41 5.79
N VAL A 15 -2.96 7.13 6.35
CA VAL A 15 -1.89 6.56 7.17
C VAL A 15 -2.43 6.01 8.49
N ALA A 16 -3.22 6.80 9.22
CA ALA A 16 -3.77 6.41 10.52
C ALA A 16 -4.63 5.14 10.42
N ASP A 17 -5.51 5.07 9.42
CA ASP A 17 -6.38 3.93 9.16
C ASP A 17 -5.59 2.68 8.79
N SER A 18 -4.55 2.84 7.96
CA SER A 18 -3.70 1.73 7.52
C SER A 18 -2.89 1.15 8.69
N LEU A 19 -2.34 1.98 9.56
CA LEU A 19 -1.65 1.55 10.77
C LEU A 19 -2.59 0.88 11.77
N ALA A 20 -3.82 1.37 11.91
CA ALA A 20 -4.84 0.72 12.73
C ALA A 20 -5.18 -0.68 12.19
N ALA A 21 -5.36 -0.80 10.88
CA ALA A 21 -5.58 -2.08 10.21
C ALA A 21 -4.40 -3.05 10.37
N GLN A 22 -3.15 -2.58 10.22
CA GLN A 22 -1.95 -3.37 10.43
C GLN A 22 -1.87 -3.93 11.85
N ARG A 23 -2.05 -3.08 12.88
CA ARG A 23 -2.08 -3.52 14.29
C ARG A 23 -3.18 -4.54 14.53
N TRP A 24 -4.37 -4.31 13.97
CA TRP A 24 -5.50 -5.23 14.11
C TRP A 24 -5.21 -6.62 13.51
N LEU A 25 -4.50 -6.67 12.38
CA LEU A 25 -4.06 -7.90 11.72
C LEU A 25 -2.96 -8.62 12.50
N TRP A 26 -1.94 -7.91 12.99
CA TRP A 26 -0.88 -8.50 13.81
C TRP A 26 -1.40 -9.11 15.10
N ASN A 27 -2.33 -8.43 15.79
CA ASN A 27 -2.97 -8.96 16.98
C ASN A 27 -3.79 -10.25 16.72
N ARG A 28 -4.01 -10.61 15.45
CA ARG A 28 -4.66 -11.85 15.01
C ARG A 28 -3.70 -12.87 14.42
N GLY A 29 -2.39 -12.67 14.61
CA GLY A 29 -1.37 -13.60 14.16
C GLY A 29 -0.97 -13.45 12.70
N ALA A 30 -1.34 -12.37 12.02
CA ALA A 30 -0.73 -12.08 10.72
C ALA A 30 0.79 -11.95 10.88
N THR A 31 1.57 -12.54 9.99
CA THR A 31 3.04 -12.42 9.99
C THR A 31 3.55 -11.58 8.83
N GLN A 32 2.69 -11.29 7.85
CA GLN A 32 2.99 -10.51 6.66
C GLN A 32 1.83 -9.56 6.35
N ILE A 33 2.17 -8.33 5.97
CA ILE A 33 1.20 -7.33 5.53
C ILE A 33 1.36 -7.12 4.02
N TYR A 34 0.23 -7.21 3.31
CA TYR A 34 0.16 -6.90 1.89
C TYR A 34 -0.66 -5.62 1.69
N PHE A 35 0.01 -4.52 1.35
CA PHE A 35 -0.65 -3.25 1.05
C PHE A 35 -1.09 -3.21 -0.42
N LYS A 36 -2.40 -3.38 -0.64
CA LYS A 36 -3.00 -3.37 -1.99
C LYS A 36 -3.43 -1.96 -2.40
N TYR A 37 -2.94 -1.48 -3.54
CA TYR A 37 -3.36 -0.23 -4.22
C TYR A 37 -3.70 -0.50 -5.70
N CYS A 38 -4.24 0.48 -6.43
CA CYS A 38 -4.71 0.30 -7.82
C CYS A 38 -3.58 -0.11 -8.77
N SER A 39 -3.85 -0.96 -9.78
CA SER A 39 -2.85 -1.44 -10.75
C SER A 39 -2.36 -0.35 -11.71
N THR A 40 -3.08 0.78 -11.80
CA THR A 40 -2.67 1.98 -12.53
C THR A 40 -1.84 2.96 -11.69
N PHE A 41 -1.53 2.59 -10.43
CA PHE A 41 -0.79 3.42 -9.49
C PHE A 41 -1.45 4.79 -9.22
N ASP A 42 -2.79 4.83 -9.19
CA ASP A 42 -3.58 6.03 -8.92
C ASP A 42 -3.13 6.74 -7.62
N SER A 43 -2.39 7.83 -7.78
CA SER A 43 -1.87 8.66 -6.70
C SER A 43 -1.50 10.05 -7.23
N THR A 44 -1.32 10.99 -6.31
CA THR A 44 -0.71 12.29 -6.60
C THR A 44 0.68 12.35 -5.97
N ALA A 45 1.46 13.40 -6.25
CA ALA A 45 2.73 13.63 -5.57
C ALA A 45 2.60 13.69 -4.03
N LYS A 46 1.41 13.99 -3.51
CA LYS A 46 1.15 14.03 -2.07
C LYS A 46 0.83 12.66 -1.47
N GLY A 47 0.47 11.67 -2.28
CA GLY A 47 0.03 10.37 -1.77
C GLY A 47 -1.17 9.76 -2.52
N ASN A 48 -1.70 8.64 -2.03
CA ASN A 48 -1.43 8.05 -0.70
C ASN A 48 -0.51 6.83 -0.68
N VAL A 49 -0.08 6.32 -1.84
CA VAL A 49 0.69 5.06 -1.93
C VAL A 49 2.03 5.14 -1.18
N GLY A 50 2.83 6.18 -1.43
CA GLY A 50 4.12 6.37 -0.75
C GLY A 50 3.99 6.53 0.76
N PRO A 51 3.29 7.57 1.26
CA PRO A 51 3.16 7.81 2.71
C PRO A 51 2.61 6.62 3.51
N VAL A 52 1.65 5.87 2.95
CA VAL A 52 1.12 4.66 3.60
C VAL A 52 2.15 3.53 3.58
N ALA A 53 2.87 3.32 2.47
CA ALA A 53 3.88 2.28 2.39
C ALA A 53 5.03 2.53 3.37
N ASP A 54 5.52 3.77 3.47
CA ASP A 54 6.57 4.16 4.41
C ASP A 54 6.13 3.90 5.85
N ALA A 55 4.94 4.39 6.24
CA ALA A 55 4.41 4.19 7.59
C ALA A 55 4.23 2.71 7.96
N LEU A 56 3.71 1.89 7.04
CA LEU A 56 3.53 0.45 7.26
C LEU A 56 4.87 -0.28 7.37
N MET A 57 5.87 0.12 6.58
CA MET A 57 7.22 -0.45 6.60
C MET A 57 7.94 -0.11 7.91
N ASP A 58 7.91 1.16 8.32
CA ASP A 58 8.48 1.63 9.58
C ASP A 58 7.86 0.89 10.78
N ALA A 59 6.53 0.80 10.81
CA ALA A 59 5.83 0.08 11.87
C ALA A 59 6.17 -1.41 11.91
N ALA A 60 6.51 -2.01 10.77
CA ALA A 60 6.93 -3.42 10.67
C ALA A 60 8.42 -3.63 11.00
N GLY A 61 9.20 -2.56 11.19
CA GLY A 61 10.65 -2.63 11.33
C GLY A 61 11.36 -3.10 10.07
N GLY A 62 10.73 -2.93 8.90
CA GLY A 62 11.30 -3.31 7.61
C GLY A 62 12.25 -2.24 7.06
N ALA A 63 13.34 -2.64 6.44
CA ALA A 63 14.25 -1.70 5.75
C ALA A 63 13.92 -1.50 4.27
N VAL A 64 13.23 -2.47 3.66
CA VAL A 64 12.90 -2.51 2.23
C VAL A 64 11.54 -3.16 2.04
N THR A 65 10.77 -2.63 1.09
CA THR A 65 9.53 -3.24 0.60
C THR A 65 9.49 -3.23 -0.93
N LEU A 66 8.53 -3.95 -1.51
CA LEU A 66 8.34 -4.06 -2.96
C LEU A 66 7.10 -3.30 -3.41
N HIS A 67 7.26 -2.52 -4.47
CA HIS A 67 6.14 -1.97 -5.22
C HIS A 67 5.96 -2.73 -6.53
N CYS A 68 4.77 -3.30 -6.74
CA CYS A 68 4.43 -3.98 -7.98
C CYS A 68 2.94 -3.78 -8.27
N ALA A 69 2.66 -2.95 -9.27
CA ALA A 69 1.29 -2.72 -9.76
C ALA A 69 0.92 -3.64 -10.94
N ALA A 70 1.87 -4.46 -11.43
CA ALA A 70 1.65 -5.33 -12.57
C ALA A 70 0.52 -6.34 -12.30
N SER A 71 -0.34 -6.50 -13.29
CA SER A 71 -1.41 -7.49 -13.33
C SER A 71 -1.59 -7.96 -14.78
N PRO A 72 -0.74 -8.91 -15.24
CA PRO A 72 -0.71 -9.32 -16.65
C PRO A 72 -2.05 -9.82 -17.21
N PRO A 73 -2.87 -10.60 -16.47
CA PRO A 73 -4.20 -10.99 -16.95
C PRO A 73 -5.14 -9.80 -17.23
N ASN A 74 -4.87 -8.64 -16.60
CA ASN A 74 -5.63 -7.40 -16.77
C ASN A 74 -4.90 -6.37 -17.66
N GLY A 75 -3.90 -6.82 -18.44
CA GLY A 75 -3.16 -5.95 -19.37
C GLY A 75 -2.21 -4.94 -18.71
N ARG A 76 -1.93 -5.07 -17.41
CA ARG A 76 -1.00 -4.18 -16.69
C ARG A 76 0.35 -4.86 -16.55
N THR A 77 1.39 -4.30 -17.18
CA THR A 77 2.76 -4.81 -17.10
C THR A 77 3.69 -3.72 -16.54
N VAL A 78 4.85 -4.12 -16.02
CA VAL A 78 5.91 -3.20 -15.64
C VAL A 78 7.18 -3.65 -16.36
N TYR A 79 7.80 -2.76 -17.12
CA TYR A 79 9.05 -3.01 -17.83
C TYR A 79 10.03 -1.87 -17.55
N GLN A 80 11.19 -2.20 -16.98
CA GLN A 80 12.21 -1.22 -16.55
C GLN A 80 11.65 -0.07 -15.70
N GLY A 81 10.65 -0.36 -14.84
CA GLY A 81 10.00 0.64 -14.00
C GLY A 81 8.93 1.48 -14.71
N HIS A 82 8.66 1.26 -15.99
CA HIS A 82 7.56 1.89 -16.72
C HIS A 82 6.35 0.98 -16.81
N TRP A 83 5.15 1.54 -16.74
CA TRP A 83 3.88 0.81 -16.85
C TRP A 83 2.94 1.50 -17.84
N PRO A 84 2.19 0.74 -18.66
CA PRO A 84 1.08 1.25 -19.47
C PRO A 84 -0.27 1.28 -18.74
#